data_AF-A0A661JEN4-F1
#
_entry.id   AF-A0A661JEN4-F1
#
_cell.length_a   1.000
_cell.length_b   1.000
_cell.length_c   1.000
_cell.angle_alpha   90.00
_cell.angle_beta   90.00
_cell.angle_gamma   90.00
#
_symmetry.space_group_name_H-M   'P 1'
#
loop_
_entity.id
_entity.type
_entity.pdbx_description
1 polymer ?
#
loop_
_entity_poly.entity_id
_entity_poly.type
_entity_poly.pdbx_seq_one_letter_code
_entity_poly.pdbx_strand_id
1 'polypeptide(L)' 'MASKRMIITLSEEDKSWLDNYSKTYGVSIAEAIRTGISLLKRVKYKPTYHKVVYDTSGIWKKGDGLKYQKKLRSEWK' A
#
# COMPACT_ATOMS: atom_id res chain seq x y z
N MET A 1 4.40 -4.17 -19.17
CA MET A 1 3.91 -3.26 -18.11
C MET A 1 3.59 -1.92 -18.76
N ALA A 2 2.41 -1.35 -18.52
CA ALA A 2 2.06 -0.04 -19.08
C ALA A 2 2.96 1.04 -18.45
N SER A 3 3.86 1.63 -19.23
CA SER A 3 4.72 2.73 -18.78
C SER A 3 4.16 4.05 -19.28
N LYS A 4 3.91 5.00 -18.38
CA LYS A 4 3.54 6.38 -18.73
C LYS A 4 4.73 7.29 -18.45
N ARG A 5 5.13 8.10 -19.43
CA ARG A 5 6.19 9.11 -19.25
C ARG A 5 5.66 10.26 -18.39
N MET A 6 6.51 10.80 -17.55
CA MET A 6 6.22 11.94 -16.68
C MET A 6 7.45 12.85 -16.68
N ILE A 7 7.22 14.16 -16.75
CA ILE A 7 8.25 15.19 -16.55
C ILE A 7 8.02 15.74 -15.15
N ILE A 8 9.08 15.83 -14.36
CA ILE A 8 9.05 16.39 -13.00
C ILE A 8 10.10 17.47 -12.88
N THR A 9 9.78 18.53 -12.15
CA THR A 9 10.72 19.58 -11.77
C THR A 9 11.14 19.35 -10.32
N LEU A 10 12.43 19.32 -10.07
CA LEU A 10 13.04 19.16 -8.75
C LEU A 10 13.91 20.39 -8.45
N SER A 11 14.22 20.61 -7.17
CA SER A 11 15.26 21.56 -6.81
C SER A 11 16.63 21.08 -7.35
N GLU A 12 17.56 22.00 -7.56
CA GLU A 12 18.93 21.63 -7.97
C GLU A 12 19.62 20.76 -6.91
N GLU A 13 19.35 20.99 -5.64
CA GLU A 13 19.87 20.19 -4.52
C GLU A 13 19.39 18.74 -4.59
N ASP A 14 18.07 18.53 -4.75
CA ASP A 14 17.48 17.18 -4.84
C ASP A 14 17.99 16.42 -6.06
N LYS A 15 18.15 17.11 -7.19
CA LYS A 15 18.68 16.52 -8.42
C LYS A 15 20.14 16.11 -8.24
N SER A 16 20.97 16.99 -7.68
CA SER A 16 22.38 16.69 -7.39
C SER A 16 22.52 15.50 -6.42
N TRP A 17 21.65 15.44 -5.41
CA TRP A 17 21.60 14.30 -4.49
C TRP A 17 21.23 13.00 -5.23
N LEU A 18 20.24 13.01 -6.11
CA LEU A 18 19.84 11.83 -6.91
C LEU A 18 20.95 11.37 -7.86
N ASP A 19 21.69 12.29 -8.46
CA ASP A 19 22.84 11.98 -9.33
C ASP A 19 23.95 11.29 -8.53
N ASN A 20 24.27 11.80 -7.33
CA ASN A 20 25.26 11.18 -6.45
C ASN A 20 24.80 9.81 -5.94
N TYR A 21 23.53 9.67 -5.59
CA TYR A 21 22.93 8.39 -5.21
C TYR A 21 23.04 7.37 -6.36
N SER A 22 22.68 7.79 -7.58
CA SER A 22 22.77 6.95 -8.77
C SER A 22 24.19 6.43 -9.02
N LYS A 23 25.21 7.30 -8.91
CA LYS A 23 26.63 6.93 -9.03
C LYS A 23 27.09 5.98 -7.92
N THR A 24 26.69 6.24 -6.68
CA THR A 24 27.12 5.46 -5.51
C THR A 24 26.57 4.03 -5.56
N TYR A 25 25.31 3.88 -5.95
CA TYR A 25 24.60 2.59 -5.88
C TYR A 25 24.47 1.89 -7.25
N GLY A 26 24.97 2.49 -8.34
CA GLY A 26 24.94 1.89 -9.68
C GLY A 26 23.53 1.71 -10.26
N VAL A 27 22.55 2.49 -9.80
CA VAL A 27 21.14 2.42 -10.25
C VAL A 27 20.76 3.65 -11.03
N SER A 28 19.91 3.52 -12.04
CA SER A 28 19.40 4.70 -12.77
C SER A 28 18.57 5.61 -11.86
N ILE A 29 18.58 6.93 -12.10
CA ILE A 29 17.75 7.90 -11.40
C ILE A 29 16.27 7.51 -11.45
N ALA A 30 15.80 7.03 -12.62
CA ALA A 30 14.42 6.56 -12.78
C ALA A 30 14.09 5.38 -11.85
N GLU A 31 15.04 4.48 -11.61
CA GLU A 31 14.87 3.36 -10.68
C GLU A 31 14.88 3.81 -9.21
N ALA A 32 15.77 4.75 -8.86
CA ALA A 32 15.77 5.36 -7.54
C ALA A 32 14.42 6.04 -7.25
N ILE A 33 13.86 6.78 -8.22
CA ILE A 33 12.53 7.40 -8.10
C ILE A 33 11.43 6.34 -7.97
N ARG A 34 11.44 5.28 -8.79
CA ARG A 34 10.44 4.19 -8.69
C ARG A 34 10.47 3.51 -7.33
N THR A 35 11.66 3.28 -6.80
CA THR A 35 11.87 2.68 -5.47
C THR A 35 11.36 3.63 -4.39
N GLY A 36 11.73 4.92 -4.46
CA GLY A 36 11.26 5.95 -3.53
C GLY A 36 9.73 6.06 -3.50
N ILE A 37 9.07 6.08 -4.66
CA ILE A 37 7.60 6.08 -4.75
C ILE A 37 7.00 4.83 -4.12
N SER A 38 7.61 3.66 -4.32
CA SER A 38 7.13 2.39 -3.76
C SER A 38 7.23 2.36 -2.24
N LEU A 39 8.35 2.86 -1.69
CA LEU A 39 8.54 3.02 -0.24
C LEU A 39 7.57 4.04 0.33
N LEU A 40 7.40 5.19 -0.33
CA LEU A 40 6.45 6.22 0.10
C LEU A 40 5.03 5.67 0.14
N LYS A 41 4.62 4.90 -0.88
CA LYS A 41 3.33 4.21 -0.88
C LYS A 41 3.23 3.30 0.32
N ARG A 42 4.21 2.43 0.60
CA ARG A 42 4.14 1.52 1.77
C ARG A 42 4.00 2.27 3.10
N VAL A 43 4.77 3.35 3.29
CA VAL A 43 4.75 4.14 4.53
C VAL A 43 3.45 4.94 4.68
N LYS A 44 2.96 5.53 3.58
CA LYS A 44 1.72 6.34 3.58
C LYS A 44 0.46 5.50 3.46
N TYR A 45 0.56 4.24 3.08
CA TYR A 45 -0.56 3.33 3.01
C TYR A 45 -1.05 3.01 4.43
N LYS A 46 -1.90 3.89 4.95
CA LYS A 46 -2.82 3.53 6.03
C LYS A 46 -3.90 2.66 5.37
N PRO A 47 -4.04 1.38 5.75
CA PRO A 47 -5.15 0.59 5.24
C PRO A 47 -6.45 1.31 5.61
N THR A 48 -7.31 1.53 4.63
CA THR A 48 -8.64 2.10 4.85
C THR A 48 -9.39 1.25 5.86
N TYR A 49 -10.28 1.85 6.65
CA TYR A 49 -11.11 1.15 7.64
C TYR A 49 -11.71 -0.14 7.07
N HIS A 50 -12.27 -0.08 5.86
CA HIS A 50 -12.84 -1.23 5.15
C HIS A 50 -11.82 -2.33 4.86
N LYS A 51 -10.58 -1.98 4.52
CA LYS A 51 -9.52 -2.95 4.28
C LYS A 51 -9.09 -3.63 5.57
N VAL A 52 -8.96 -2.88 6.67
CA VAL A 52 -8.65 -3.46 7.98
C VAL A 52 -9.77 -4.39 8.42
N VAL A 53 -11.03 -3.97 8.32
CA VAL A 53 -12.20 -4.80 8.66
C VAL A 53 -12.27 -6.06 7.78
N TYR A 54 -11.95 -5.94 6.50
CA TYR A 54 -11.89 -7.10 5.59
C TYR A 54 -10.75 -8.06 5.95
N ASP A 55 -9.53 -7.55 6.15
CA ASP A 55 -8.34 -8.35 6.48
C ASP A 55 -8.45 -9.02 7.86
N THR A 56 -9.22 -8.40 8.78
CA THR A 56 -9.52 -8.94 10.12
C THR A 56 -10.85 -9.69 10.19
N SER A 57 -11.60 -9.78 9.09
CA SER A 57 -12.78 -10.62 9.06
C SER A 57 -12.33 -12.06 9.26
N GLY A 58 -12.70 -12.64 10.41
CA GLY A 58 -12.28 -13.99 10.79
C GLY A 58 -12.75 -15.04 9.78
N ILE A 59 -12.65 -16.33 10.15
CA ILE A 59 -13.03 -17.44 9.24
C ILE A 59 -14.50 -17.43 8.76
N TRP A 60 -15.35 -16.58 9.33
CA TRP A 60 -16.76 -16.47 8.98
C TRP A 60 -16.98 -15.68 7.69
N LYS A 61 -17.35 -16.38 6.62
CA LYS A 61 -17.58 -15.81 5.27
C LYS A 61 -19.05 -15.83 4.80
N LYS A 62 -19.98 -16.28 5.64
CA LYS A 62 -21.38 -16.57 5.26
C LYS A 62 -22.35 -15.40 5.55
N GLY A 63 -21.87 -14.15 5.49
CA GLY A 63 -22.67 -12.96 5.78
C GLY A 63 -22.66 -12.55 7.26
N ASP A 64 -23.76 -12.01 7.78
CA ASP A 64 -23.83 -11.51 9.17
C ASP A 64 -23.69 -12.65 10.19
N GLY A 65 -22.50 -12.75 10.80
CA GLY A 65 -22.17 -13.76 11.79
C GLY A 65 -22.93 -13.58 13.11
N LEU A 66 -23.30 -12.35 13.48
CA LEU A 66 -24.08 -12.09 14.69
C LEU A 66 -25.51 -12.60 14.53
N LYS A 67 -26.12 -12.37 13.36
CA LYS A 67 -27.44 -12.90 13.04
C LYS A 67 -27.43 -14.44 13.06
N TYR A 68 -26.40 -15.05 12.50
CA TYR A 68 -26.23 -16.51 12.53
C TYR A 68 -26.11 -17.06 13.97
N GLN A 69 -25.24 -16.47 14.79
CA GLN A 69 -25.05 -16.88 16.19
C GLN A 69 -26.32 -16.72 17.03
N LYS A 70 -27.08 -15.62 16.83
CA LYS A 70 -28.35 -15.39 17.53
C LYS A 70 -29.38 -16.46 17.19
N LYS A 71 -29.49 -16.85 15.91
CA LYS A 71 -30.38 -17.93 15.46
C LYS A 71 -30.00 -19.27 16.12
N LEU A 72 -28.72 -19.62 16.09
CA LEU A 72 -28.23 -20.86 16.70
C LEU A 72 -28.49 -20.91 18.21
N ARG A 73 -28.30 -19.78 18.91
CA ARG A 73 -28.61 -19.69 20.35
C ARG A 73 -30.10 -19.80 20.66
N SER A 74 -30.98 -19.32 19.79
CA SER A 74 -32.43 -19.47 19.99
C SER A 74 -32.91 -20.91 19.85
N GLU A 75 -32.15 -21.78 19.18
CA GLU A 75 -32.48 -23.20 19.05
C GLU A 75 -32.13 -24.02 20.31
N TRP A 76 -31.37 -23.45 21.25
CA TRP A 76 -30.96 -24.09 22.52
C TRP A 76 -31.86 -23.67 23.70
N LYS A 77 -32.96 -22.98 23.42
CA LYS A 77 -34.01 -22.62 24.37
C LYS A 77 -35.17 -23.59 24.20
#